data_AF-A0A170ZK03-F1
#
_entry.id   AF-A0A170ZK03-F1
#
_cell.length_a   1.000
_cell.length_b   1.000
_cell.length_c   1.000
_cell.angle_alpha   90.00
_cell.angle_beta   90.00
_cell.angle_gamma   90.00
#
_symmetry.space_group_name_H-M   'P 1'
#
loop_
_entity.id
_entity.type
_entity.pdbx_description
1 polymer ?
#
loop_
_entity_poly.entity_id
_entity_poly.type
_entity_poly.pdbx_seq_one_letter_code
_entity_poly.pdbx_strand_id
1 'polypeptide(L)'
;METNPTYYGLPARVQLEELGENQLGIRKVIKSRIIRKDAEKIAQMARQIKSVNPALGLTLLCNRNICSKSLDLLREEEIEIRYMD
;
A
#
# COMPACT_ATOMS: atom_id res chain seq x y z
N MET A 1 -1.00 4.02 -15.91
CA MET A 1 -1.74 3.11 -15.00
C MET A 1 -2.90 3.87 -14.36
N GLU A 2 -3.94 3.23 -13.83
CA GLU A 2 -5.00 3.97 -13.13
C GLU A 2 -4.56 4.30 -11.70
N THR A 3 -4.73 5.54 -11.27
CA THR A 3 -4.37 6.00 -9.92
C THR A 3 -5.61 6.44 -9.13
N ASN A 4 -6.79 6.38 -9.74
CA ASN A 4 -8.04 6.59 -9.06
C ASN A 4 -8.36 5.40 -8.13
N PRO A 5 -8.44 5.59 -6.79
CA PRO A 5 -8.76 4.52 -5.87
C PRO A 5 -10.12 3.86 -6.14
N THR A 6 -11.11 4.62 -6.62
CA THR A 6 -12.46 4.09 -6.83
C THR A 6 -12.50 3.07 -7.97
N TYR A 7 -11.56 3.13 -8.92
CA TYR A 7 -11.42 2.12 -9.97
C TYR A 7 -11.12 0.73 -9.39
N TYR A 8 -10.33 0.68 -8.31
CA TYR A 8 -9.97 -0.54 -7.59
C TYR A 8 -10.97 -0.90 -6.47
N GLY A 9 -12.10 -0.19 -6.37
CA GLY A 9 -13.07 -0.38 -5.28
C GLY A 9 -12.60 0.15 -3.92
N LEU A 10 -11.59 1.02 -3.91
CA LEU A 10 -11.04 1.61 -2.69
C LEU A 10 -11.76 2.92 -2.32
N PRO A 11 -11.72 3.32 -1.04
CA PRO A 11 -12.23 4.62 -0.62
C PRO A 11 -11.48 5.76 -1.34
N ALA A 12 -12.22 6.78 -1.82
CA ALA A 12 -11.65 7.93 -2.56
C ALA A 12 -10.57 8.72 -1.79
N ARG A 13 -10.51 8.57 -0.45
CA ARG A 13 -9.48 9.17 0.41
C ARG A 13 -8.13 8.46 0.36
N VAL A 14 -8.06 7.26 -0.21
CA VAL A 14 -6.80 6.54 -0.38
C VAL A 14 -5.98 7.28 -1.42
N GLN A 15 -4.68 7.43 -1.16
CA GLN A 15 -3.77 8.07 -2.11
C GLN A 15 -2.99 6.97 -2.82
N LEU A 16 -3.16 6.88 -4.14
CA LEU A 16 -2.39 6.00 -4.99
C LEU A 16 -1.45 6.83 -5.86
N GLU A 17 -0.30 6.26 -6.19
CA GLU A 17 0.75 6.95 -6.93
C GLU A 17 1.40 5.97 -7.91
N GLU A 18 1.58 6.36 -9.16
CA GLU A 18 2.30 5.54 -10.13
C GLU A 18 3.82 5.64 -9.86
N LEU A 19 4.46 4.50 -9.60
CA LEU A 19 5.89 4.45 -9.23
C LEU A 19 6.80 4.02 -10.38
N GLY A 20 6.22 3.54 -11.48
CA GLY A 20 6.92 3.07 -12.66
C GLY A 20 6.10 2.04 -13.43
N GLU A 21 6.73 1.34 -14.38
CA GLU A 21 6.08 0.31 -15.18
C GLU A 21 5.53 -0.79 -14.27
N ASN A 22 4.20 -0.95 -14.30
CA ASN A 22 3.47 -1.95 -13.52
C ASN A 22 3.68 -1.90 -11.99
N GLN A 23 4.16 -0.78 -11.43
CA GLN A 23 4.17 -0.53 -9.98
C GLN A 23 3.23 0.60 -9.55
N LEU A 24 2.40 0.31 -8.55
CA LEU A 24 1.50 1.25 -7.90
C LEU A 24 1.84 1.41 -6.42
N GLY A 25 2.01 2.65 -6.00
CA GLY A 25 2.25 3.07 -4.63
C GLY A 25 0.95 3.33 -3.88
N ILE A 26 0.81 2.78 -2.68
CA ILE A 26 -0.20 3.19 -1.70
C ILE A 26 0.47 4.15 -0.73
N ARG A 27 0.05 5.40 -0.70
CA ARG A 27 0.64 6.43 0.17
C ARG A 27 -0.04 6.46 1.54
N LYS A 28 0.75 6.24 2.58
CA LYS A 28 0.31 6.25 3.98
C LYS A 28 1.36 6.90 4.88
N VAL A 29 1.26 8.22 5.02
CA VAL A 29 2.09 8.99 5.94
C VAL A 29 1.29 9.30 7.21
N ILE A 30 1.76 8.83 8.37
CA ILE A 30 1.10 9.07 9.66
C ILE A 30 2.10 9.51 10.72
N LYS A 31 1.71 10.43 11.60
CA LYS A 31 2.62 11.01 12.61
C LYS A 31 3.12 9.99 13.63
N SER A 32 2.27 9.05 14.05
CA SER A 32 2.57 8.12 15.15
C SER A 32 3.33 6.89 14.67
N ARG A 33 2.63 5.83 14.26
CA ARG A 33 3.19 4.57 13.78
C ARG A 33 2.15 3.71 13.07
N ILE A 34 2.56 3.04 11.99
CA ILE A 34 1.76 1.99 11.34
C ILE A 34 1.78 0.77 12.25
N ILE A 35 0.60 0.44 12.78
CA ILE A 35 0.38 -0.74 13.62
C ILE A 35 -0.30 -1.85 12.81
N ARG A 36 -0.41 -3.04 13.40
CA ARG A 36 -0.95 -4.23 12.73
C ARG A 36 -2.31 -3.99 12.07
N LYS A 37 -3.22 -3.28 12.74
CA LYS A 37 -4.55 -2.95 12.18
C LYS A 37 -4.47 -2.08 10.93
N ASP A 38 -3.49 -1.19 10.84
CA ASP A 38 -3.26 -0.39 9.63
C ASP A 38 -2.65 -1.24 8.52
N ALA A 39 -1.71 -2.12 8.86
CA ALA A 39 -1.09 -3.06 7.94
C ALA A 39 -2.13 -4.03 7.34
N GLU A 40 -3.05 -4.56 8.14
CA GLU A 40 -4.16 -5.41 7.69
C GLU A 40 -5.07 -4.68 6.69
N LYS A 41 -5.34 -3.39 6.93
CA LYS A 41 -6.09 -2.57 5.96
C LYS A 41 -5.32 -2.38 4.67
N ILE A 42 -4.02 -2.10 4.74
CA ILE A 42 -3.15 -1.96 3.56
C ILE A 42 -3.12 -3.27 2.76
N ALA A 43 -2.98 -4.41 3.43
CA ALA A 43 -3.06 -5.73 2.81
C ALA A 43 -4.40 -5.97 2.13
N GLN A 44 -5.52 -5.61 2.77
CA GLN A 44 -6.85 -5.69 2.14
C GLN A 44 -6.94 -4.83 0.87
N MET A 45 -6.43 -3.59 0.94
CA MET A 45 -6.38 -2.71 -0.24
C MET A 45 -5.52 -3.30 -1.36
N ALA A 46 -4.37 -3.88 -1.00
CA ALA A 46 -3.48 -4.54 -1.94
C ALA A 46 -4.14 -5.73 -2.64
N ARG A 47 -4.87 -6.57 -1.89
CA ARG A 47 -5.65 -7.68 -2.46
C ARG A 47 -6.75 -7.20 -3.40
N GLN A 48 -7.44 -6.11 -3.07
CA GLN A 48 -8.45 -5.51 -3.96
C GLN A 48 -7.83 -5.02 -5.27
N ILE A 49 -6.68 -4.36 -5.20
CA ILE A 49 -5.96 -3.91 -6.41
C ILE A 49 -5.49 -5.12 -7.23
N LYS A 50 -4.87 -6.11 -6.60
CA LYS A 50 -4.44 -7.36 -7.27
C LYS A 50 -5.62 -8.14 -7.87
N SER A 51 -6.82 -8.04 -7.31
CA SER A 51 -8.03 -8.66 -7.90
C SER A 51 -8.42 -8.04 -9.24
N VAL A 52 -8.12 -6.77 -9.47
CA VAL A 52 -8.40 -6.07 -10.74
C VAL A 52 -7.21 -6.22 -11.71
N ASN A 53 -5.99 -6.11 -11.20
CA ASN A 53 -4.77 -6.31 -11.97
C ASN A 53 -3.75 -7.16 -11.18
N PRO A 54 -3.74 -8.50 -11.39
CA PRO A 54 -2.88 -9.41 -10.63
C PRO A 54 -1.38 -9.22 -10.86
N ALA A 55 -0.99 -8.68 -12.02
CA ALA A 55 0.42 -8.48 -12.37
C ALA A 55 1.02 -7.22 -11.74
N LEU A 56 0.18 -6.42 -11.07
CA LEU A 56 0.59 -5.12 -10.55
C LEU A 56 1.43 -5.26 -9.29
N GLY A 57 2.65 -4.73 -9.35
CA GLY A 57 3.52 -4.57 -8.18
C GLY A 57 2.97 -3.49 -7.26
N LEU A 58 3.01 -3.73 -5.95
CA LEU A 58 2.48 -2.82 -4.96
C LEU A 58 3.56 -2.38 -3.98
N THR A 59 3.63 -1.08 -3.73
CA THR A 59 4.57 -0.49 -2.78
C THR A 59 3.83 0.36 -1.77
N LEU A 60 4.09 0.17 -0.48
CA LEU A 60 3.67 1.11 0.55
C LEU A 60 4.68 2.26 0.63
N LEU A 61 4.21 3.48 0.40
CA LEU A 61 4.95 4.71 0.60
C LEU A 61 4.61 5.24 2.00
N CYS A 62 5.55 5.14 2.95
CA CYS A 62 5.33 5.56 4.33
C CYS A 62 6.56 6.23 4.95
N ASN A 63 6.40 6.85 6.11
CA ASN A 63 7.55 7.23 6.93
C ASN A 63 8.12 6.01 7.66
N ARG A 64 9.30 6.16 8.29
CA ARG A 64 9.97 5.08 9.03
C ARG A 64 9.25 4.63 10.31
N ASN A 65 8.08 5.20 10.60
CA ASN A 65 7.28 4.88 11.76
C ASN A 65 6.38 3.67 11.47
N ILE A 66 6.96 2.48 11.39
CA ILE A 66 6.23 1.20 11.24
C ILE A 66 6.73 0.20 12.28
N CYS A 67 5.84 -0.58 12.90
CA CYS A 67 6.28 -1.65 13.80
C CYS A 67 6.73 -2.89 13.00
N SER A 68 7.71 -3.63 13.53
CA SER A 68 8.25 -4.84 12.88
C SER A 68 7.17 -5.83 12.46
N LYS A 69 6.22 -6.14 13.35
CA LYS A 69 5.10 -7.05 13.04
C LYS A 69 4.23 -6.60 11.85
N SER A 70 4.11 -5.29 11.64
CA SER A 70 3.38 -4.75 10.48
C SER A 70 4.21 -4.86 9.21
N LEU A 71 5.52 -4.63 9.32
CA LEU A 71 6.47 -4.80 8.23
C LEU A 71 6.46 -6.26 7.73
N ASP A 72 6.49 -7.22 8.66
CA ASP A 72 6.47 -8.65 8.35
C ASP A 72 5.18 -9.04 7.62
N LEU A 73 4.02 -8.61 8.13
CA LEU A 73 2.72 -8.86 7.49
C LEU A 73 2.66 -8.28 6.07
N LEU A 74 3.17 -7.07 5.84
CA LEU A 74 3.14 -6.45 4.52
C LEU A 74 4.08 -7.16 3.53
N ARG A 75 5.22 -7.67 4.01
CA ARG A 75 6.14 -8.47 3.20
C ARG A 75 5.55 -9.83 2.82
N GLU A 76 4.82 -10.48 3.73
CA GLU A 76 4.09 -11.72 3.46
C GLU A 76 3.05 -11.54 2.33
N GLU A 77 2.47 -10.35 2.21
CA GLU A 77 1.53 -9.99 1.15
C GLU A 77 2.20 -9.48 -0.14
N GLU A 78 3.53 -9.59 -0.21
CA GLU A 78 4.39 -9.13 -1.30
C GLU A 78 4.26 -7.63 -1.58
N ILE A 79 4.10 -6.84 -0.52
CA ILE A 79 4.04 -5.37 -0.60
C ILE A 79 5.43 -4.83 -0.29
N GLU A 80 6.04 -4.18 -1.28
CA GLU A 80 7.32 -3.48 -1.09
C GLU A 80 7.15 -2.28 -0.15
N ILE A 81 8.17 -1.95 0.63
CA ILE A 81 8.14 -0.78 1.51
C ILE A 81 9.17 0.22 1.01
N ARG A 82 8.72 1.44 0.70
CA ARG A 82 9.60 2.56 0.35
C ARG A 82 9.38 3.70 1.33
N TYR A 83 10.44 4.05 2.05
CA TYR A 83 10.39 5.15 2.99
C TYR A 83 10.48 6.49 2.27
N MET A 84 9.58 7.39 2.64
CA MET A 84 9.61 8.78 2.23
C MET A 84 10.38 9.56 3.30
N ASP A 85 11.59 10.00 2.95
CA ASP A 85 12.39 10.91 3.78
C ASP A 85 11.85 12.35 3.71
#